data_AF-A0A1Y4IQY2-F1
#
_entry.id   AF-A0A1Y4IQY2-F1
#
_cell.length_a   1.000
_cell.length_b   1.000
_cell.length_c   1.000
_cell.angle_alpha   90.00
_cell.angle_beta   90.00
_cell.angle_gamma   90.00
#
_symmetry.space_group_name_H-M   'P 1'
#
loop_
_entity.id
_entity.type
_entity.pdbx_description
1 polymer ?
#
loop_
_entity_poly.entity_id
_entity_poly.type
_entity_poly.pdbx_seq_one_letter_code
_entity_poly.pdbx_strand_id
1 'polypeptide(L)'
;MLTFEKVLEIFKDYLALDTELEVCKSRYGYIRVEFNEIGDILDYCSGVVCRTPEELFDVLLDDFQGYEEIRLTKGRRDTTEDELEAIRVLCQRYLDRREEEMK
;
A
#
# COMPACT_ATOMS: atom_id res chain seq x y z
N MET A 1 18.24 -7.93 6.41
CA MET A 1 17.86 -6.56 6.87
C MET A 1 17.00 -5.94 5.78
N LEU A 2 15.84 -5.40 6.15
CA LEU A 2 14.92 -4.78 5.19
C LEU A 2 15.51 -3.45 4.69
N THR A 3 15.30 -3.14 3.41
CA THR A 3 15.67 -1.85 2.80
C THR A 3 14.48 -1.28 2.06
N PHE A 4 14.48 0.03 1.79
CA PHE A 4 13.39 0.67 1.05
C PHE A 4 13.21 0.06 -0.35
N GLU A 5 14.31 -0.24 -1.04
CA GLU A 5 14.27 -0.83 -2.38
C GLU A 5 13.62 -2.22 -2.37
N LYS A 6 13.88 -3.03 -1.33
CA LYS A 6 13.21 -4.33 -1.16
C LYS A 6 11.71 -4.17 -0.92
N VAL A 7 11.32 -3.20 -0.10
CA VAL A 7 9.89 -2.90 0.15
C VAL A 7 9.20 -2.50 -1.16
N LEU A 8 9.81 -1.61 -1.94
CA LEU A 8 9.26 -1.21 -3.24
C LEU A 8 9.13 -2.38 -4.22
N GLU A 9 10.09 -3.32 -4.24
CA GLU A 9 9.99 -4.51 -5.09
C GLU A 9 8.89 -5.47 -4.60
N ILE A 10 8.74 -5.65 -3.28
CA ILE A 10 7.66 -6.48 -2.70
C ILE A 10 6.28 -5.98 -3.13
N PHE A 11 6.07 -4.65 -3.15
CA PHE A 11 4.80 -3.99 -3.49
C PHE A 11 4.67 -3.55 -4.95
N LYS A 12 5.65 -3.83 -5.80
CA LYS A 12 5.72 -3.31 -7.17
C LYS A 12 4.46 -3.57 -8.00
N ASP A 13 3.89 -4.76 -7.88
CA ASP A 13 2.66 -5.12 -8.61
C ASP A 13 1.48 -4.28 -8.13
N TYR A 14 1.37 -4.03 -6.82
CA TYR A 14 0.33 -3.18 -6.25
C TYR A 14 0.51 -1.71 -6.65
N LEU A 15 1.74 -1.18 -6.53
CA LEU A 15 2.05 0.20 -6.92
C LEU A 15 1.82 0.47 -8.42
N ALA A 16 1.86 -0.57 -9.26
CA ALA A 16 1.52 -0.45 -10.68
C ALA A 16 -0.01 -0.46 -10.94
N LEU A 17 -0.81 -0.95 -10.00
CA LEU A 17 -2.27 -1.02 -10.09
C LEU A 17 -2.95 0.21 -9.51
N ASP A 18 -2.40 0.76 -8.42
CA ASP A 18 -2.97 1.90 -7.71
C ASP A 18 -2.41 3.21 -8.27
N THR A 19 -3.15 3.83 -9.19
CA THR A 19 -2.73 5.06 -9.88
C THR A 19 -2.90 6.32 -9.03
N GLU A 20 -3.60 6.23 -7.91
CA GLU A 20 -3.83 7.32 -6.97
C GLU A 20 -2.74 7.40 -5.89
N LEU A 21 -1.81 6.44 -5.87
CA LEU A 21 -0.74 6.36 -4.88
C LEU A 21 0.64 6.49 -5.51
N GLU A 22 1.47 7.36 -4.93
CA GLU A 22 2.89 7.49 -5.28
C GLU A 22 3.80 7.27 -4.06
N VAL A 23 4.97 6.68 -4.29
CA VAL A 23 6.02 6.56 -3.29
C VAL A 23 7.27 7.32 -3.74
N CYS A 24 7.52 8.46 -3.11
CA CYS A 24 8.57 9.40 -3.48
C CYS A 24 9.75 9.37 -2.50
N LYS A 25 10.98 9.45 -3.02
CA LYS A 25 12.18 9.60 -2.18
C LYS A 25 12.34 11.05 -1.71
N SER A 26 12.65 11.22 -0.43
CA SER A 26 12.87 12.51 0.23
C SER A 26 14.17 12.52 1.05
N ARG A 27 14.61 13.71 1.47
CA ARG A 27 15.74 13.87 2.42
C ARG A 27 15.44 13.31 3.82
N TYR A 28 14.16 13.09 4.13
CA TYR A 28 13.68 12.67 5.45
C TYR A 28 13.25 11.19 5.49
N GLY A 29 13.40 10.45 4.39
CA GLY A 29 12.86 9.10 4.22
C GLY A 29 12.12 8.96 2.90
N TYR A 30 11.24 7.96 2.81
CA TYR A 30 10.28 7.85 1.70
C TYR A 30 8.95 8.46 2.10
N ILE A 31 8.21 8.98 1.12
CA ILE A 31 6.90 9.59 1.32
C ILE A 31 5.90 8.79 0.50
N ARG A 32 4.93 8.17 1.16
CA ARG A 32 3.71 7.66 0.51
C ARG A 32 2.77 8.85 0.36
N VAL A 33 2.35 9.14 -0.85
CA VAL A 33 1.44 10.23 -1.21
C VAL A 33 0.22 9.61 -1.86
N GLU A 34 -0.96 10.10 -1.49
CA GLU A 34 -2.24 9.68 -2.06
C GLU A 34 -2.96 10.90 -2.61
N PHE A 35 -3.53 10.70 -3.79
CA PHE A 35 -4.29 11.68 -4.53
C PHE A 35 -5.74 11.22 -4.59
N ASN A 36 -6.67 12.16 -4.50
CA ASN A 36 -8.08 11.87 -4.78
C ASN A 36 -8.40 12.35 -6.19
N GLU A 37 -9.04 11.53 -7.00
CA GLU A 37 -9.68 12.01 -8.22
C GLU A 37 -10.93 12.84 -7.89
N ILE A 38 -10.85 14.16 -8.11
CA ILE A 38 -12.01 15.06 -8.08
C ILE A 38 -12.30 15.48 -9.52
N GLY A 39 -13.13 14.68 -10.22
CA GLY A 39 -13.38 14.86 -11.65
C GLY A 39 -12.15 14.46 -12.47
N ASP A 40 -11.62 15.37 -13.30
CA ASP A 40 -10.41 15.14 -14.12
C ASP A 40 -9.12 15.66 -13.45
N ILE A 41 -9.17 16.05 -12.16
CA ILE A 41 -8.03 16.61 -11.42
C ILE A 41 -7.67 15.66 -10.29
N LEU A 42 -6.42 15.21 -10.27
CA LEU A 42 -5.80 14.56 -9.11
C LEU A 42 -5.47 15.65 -8.09
N ASP A 43 -6.23 15.73 -7.01
CA ASP A 43 -5.96 16.64 -5.89
C ASP A 43 -5.22 15.90 -4.78
N TYR A 44 -4.28 16.57 -4.11
CA TYR A 44 -3.53 15.97 -3.02
C TYR A 44 -4.47 15.68 -1.84
N CYS A 45 -4.53 14.43 -1.41
CA CYS A 45 -5.32 14.02 -0.26
C CYS A 45 -4.46 13.98 1.01
N SER A 46 -3.41 13.15 0.98
CA SER A 46 -2.64 12.82 2.17
C SER A 46 -1.21 12.39 1.85
N GLY A 47 -0.35 12.43 2.86
CA GLY A 47 1.06 12.09 2.71
C GLY A 47 1.69 11.68 4.03
N VAL A 48 2.41 10.55 4.03
CA VAL A 48 3.05 9.98 5.22
C VAL A 48 4.55 9.83 4.97
N VAL A 49 5.36 10.44 5.85
CA VAL A 49 6.82 10.29 5.80
C VAL A 49 7.22 9.04 6.57
N CYS A 50 7.73 8.05 5.85
CA CYS A 50 8.28 6.80 6.35
C CYS A 50 9.80 6.93 6.49
N ARG A 51 10.29 6.93 7.73
CA ARG A 51 11.72 7.09 8.07
C ARG A 51 12.47 5.76 8.05
N THR A 52 11.77 4.64 8.17
CA THR A 52 12.35 3.29 8.08
C THR A 52 11.68 2.46 6.99
N PRO A 53 12.37 1.42 6.47
CA PRO A 53 11.76 0.46 5.55
C PRO A 53 10.55 -0.26 6.17
N GLU A 54 10.59 -0.55 7.48
CA GLU A 54 9.48 -1.19 8.20
C GLU A 54 8.25 -0.28 8.24
N GLU A 55 8.44 1.02 8.52
CA GLU A 55 7.33 2.00 8.48
C GLU A 55 6.71 2.07 7.07
N LEU A 56 7.54 2.08 6.02
CA LEU A 56 7.02 2.10 4.65
C LEU A 56 6.26 0.81 4.31
N PHE A 57 6.78 -0.34 4.75
CA PHE A 57 6.13 -1.62 4.53
C PHE A 57 4.75 -1.67 5.19
N ASP A 58 4.66 -1.25 6.45
CA ASP A 58 3.41 -1.30 7.22
C ASP A 58 2.36 -0.34 6.61
N VAL A 59 2.78 0.86 6.16
CA VAL A 59 1.90 1.80 5.45
C VAL A 59 1.39 1.21 4.13
N LEU A 60 2.28 0.67 3.29
CA LEU A 60 1.86 0.09 1.99
C LEU A 60 1.00 -1.16 2.14
N LEU A 61 1.14 -1.91 3.24
CA LEU A 61 0.28 -3.05 3.53
C LEU A 61 -1.14 -2.61 3.89
N ASP A 62 -1.27 -1.54 4.70
CA ASP A 62 -2.56 -0.93 5.04
C ASP A 62 -3.24 -0.35 3.79
N ASP A 63 -2.46 0.34 2.95
CA ASP A 63 -2.94 0.87 1.66
C ASP A 63 -3.46 -0.25 0.74
N PHE A 64 -2.70 -1.34 0.59
CA PHE A 64 -3.13 -2.49 -0.20
C PHE A 64 -4.40 -3.12 0.36
N GLN A 65 -4.53 -3.25 1.69
CA GLN A 65 -5.75 -3.75 2.31
C GLN A 65 -6.95 -2.86 1.95
N GLY A 66 -6.82 -1.54 2.13
CA GLY A 66 -7.87 -0.57 1.79
C GLY A 66 -8.24 -0.60 0.30
N TYR A 67 -7.24 -0.68 -0.58
CA TYR A 67 -7.44 -0.82 -2.02
C TYR A 67 -8.28 -2.07 -2.35
N GLU A 68 -7.97 -3.21 -1.75
CA GLU A 68 -8.72 -4.45 -1.98
C GLU A 68 -10.16 -4.39 -1.45
N GLU A 69 -10.36 -3.77 -0.27
CA GLU A 69 -11.69 -3.52 0.28
C GLU A 69 -12.54 -2.65 -0.67
N ILE A 70 -11.98 -1.55 -1.17
CA ILE A 70 -12.64 -0.67 -2.14
C ILE A 70 -12.87 -1.41 -3.46
N ARG A 71 -11.92 -2.21 -3.93
CA ARG A 71 -12.06 -2.98 -5.19
C ARG A 71 -13.22 -3.97 -5.14
N LEU A 72 -13.39 -4.67 -4.02
CA LEU A 72 -14.46 -5.67 -3.83
C LEU A 72 -15.83 -5.00 -3.62
N THR A 73 -15.88 -3.95 -2.80
CA THR A 73 -17.14 -3.30 -2.41
C THR A 73 -17.56 -2.18 -3.36
N LYS A 74 -16.64 -1.70 -4.19
CA LYS A 74 -16.72 -0.45 -4.97
C LYS A 74 -16.97 0.77 -4.09
N GLY A 75 -16.64 0.70 -2.79
CA GLY A 75 -16.95 1.71 -1.78
C GLY A 75 -18.45 1.90 -1.51
N ARG A 76 -19.30 0.92 -1.89
CA ARG A 76 -20.78 1.05 -1.81
C ARG A 76 -21.41 0.37 -0.60
N ARG A 77 -20.66 -0.46 0.10
CA ARG A 77 -21.08 -1.26 1.25
C ARG A 77 -19.87 -1.65 2.07
N ASP A 78 -20.13 -2.14 3.27
CA ASP A 78 -19.09 -2.75 4.10
C ASP A 78 -18.63 -4.10 3.51
N THR A 79 -17.38 -4.44 3.80
CA THR A 79 -16.75 -5.72 3.45
C THR A 79 -17.36 -6.84 4.29
N THR A 80 -17.68 -7.99 3.67
CA THR A 80 -18.18 -9.15 4.42
C THR A 80 -17.06 -9.87 5.15
N GLU A 81 -17.40 -10.74 6.11
CA GLU A 81 -16.39 -11.52 6.85
C GLU A 81 -15.55 -12.43 5.93
N ASP A 82 -16.19 -13.06 4.94
CA ASP A 82 -15.50 -13.90 3.94
C ASP A 82 -14.54 -13.07 3.07
N GLU A 83 -14.94 -11.85 2.69
CA GLU A 83 -14.10 -10.94 1.92
C GLU A 83 -12.91 -10.42 2.73
N LEU A 84 -13.14 -10.07 4.00
CA LEU A 84 -12.06 -9.70 4.92
C LEU A 84 -11.05 -10.83 5.09
N GLU A 85 -11.51 -12.09 5.19
CA GLU A 85 -10.61 -13.24 5.25
C GLU A 85 -9.81 -13.42 3.96
N ALA A 86 -10.46 -13.25 2.79
CA ALA A 86 -9.75 -13.29 1.51
C ALA A 86 -8.67 -12.20 1.42
N ILE A 87 -8.97 -10.97 1.87
CA ILE A 87 -8.02 -9.86 1.90
C ILE A 87 -6.87 -10.16 2.87
N ARG A 88 -7.14 -10.73 4.05
CA ARG A 88 -6.11 -11.17 5.00
C ARG A 88 -5.13 -12.15 4.36
N VAL A 89 -5.65 -13.14 3.60
CA VAL A 89 -4.80 -14.09 2.87
C VAL A 89 -3.95 -13.40 1.80
N LEU A 90 -4.46 -12.36 1.13
CA LEU A 90 -3.68 -11.57 0.19
C LEU A 90 -2.57 -10.79 0.89
N CYS A 91 -2.88 -10.13 2.01
CA CYS A 91 -1.92 -9.39 2.83
C CYS A 91 -0.81 -10.30 3.37
N GLN A 92 -1.16 -11.53 3.77
CA GLN A 92 -0.19 -12.52 4.26
C GLN A 92 0.92 -12.80 3.24
N ARG A 93 0.63 -12.76 1.94
CA ARG A 93 1.66 -12.98 0.90
C ARG A 93 2.74 -11.90 0.92
N TYR A 94 2.40 -10.66 1.27
CA TYR A 94 3.38 -9.58 1.42
C TYR A 94 4.24 -9.78 2.68
N LEU A 95 3.63 -10.25 3.77
CA LEU A 95 4.35 -10.60 5.00
C LEU A 95 5.35 -11.74 4.75
N ASP A 96 4.93 -12.78 4.05
CA ASP A 96 5.79 -13.93 3.71
C ASP A 96 6.98 -13.48 2.83
N ARG A 97 6.72 -12.66 1.80
CA ARG A 97 7.79 -12.08 0.95
C ARG A 97 8.76 -11.23 1.75
N ARG A 98 8.27 -10.46 2.72
CA ARG A 98 9.13 -9.67 3.63
C ARG A 98 10.05 -10.57 4.45
N GLU A 99 9.55 -11.68 4.97
CA GLU A 99 10.38 -12.63 5.70
C GLU A 99 11.45 -13.29 4.80
N GLU A 100 11.10 -13.63 3.57
CA GLU A 100 12.04 -14.16 2.57
C GLU A 100 13.17 -13.17 2.27
N GLU A 101 12.84 -11.89 2.09
CA GLU A 101 13.81 -10.83 1.82
C GLU A 101 14.69 -10.47 3.03
N MET A 102 14.30 -10.87 4.24
CA MET A 102 15.06 -10.64 5.47
C MET A 102 16.03 -11.78 5.82
N LYS A 103 15.86 -12.97 5.22
CA LYS A 103 16.78 -14.12 5.35
C LYS A 103 18.09 -13.86 4.59
#